data_AF-C7NH07-F1
#
_entry.id   AF-C7NH07-F1
#
_cell.length_a   1.000
_cell.length_b   1.000
_cell.length_c   1.000
_cell.angle_alpha   90.00
_cell.angle_beta   90.00
_cell.angle_gamma   90.00
#
_symmetry.space_group_name_H-M   'P 1'
#
loop_
_entity.id
_entity.type
_entity.pdbx_description
1 polymer ?
#
loop_
_entity_poly.entity_id
_entity_poly.type
_entity_poly.pdbx_seq_one_letter_code
_entity_poly.pdbx_strand_id
1 'polypeptide(L)'
;MEQTQAPSLDHATILNDALLWSRITQRQFDQLLEQEVGPDAQVGVDLEAGQIQFASDSAEITGDLHLIGSVAPGPQSLLWAWANEMFADAPAARLSHELREFGEAHGVTELTSQEVPLSLDGQEVEAAVISAAHDAGTVAAKVTGTQPYFVSDAGNGTWVVTLISGITLPAPELSSLPALLEEAADSGLLTDHRRALYHLGVDGPWPATWSADGERVRFDDGEGQVEVQLDAQGRIDQIRSDLA
;
A
#
# COMPACT_ATOMS: atom_id res chain seq x y z
N MET A 1 27.35 3.18 28.37
CA MET A 1 26.03 3.63 27.91
C MET A 1 25.95 3.31 26.44
N GLU A 2 25.52 2.09 26.13
CA GLU A 2 25.09 1.77 24.76
C GLU A 2 23.83 2.60 24.51
N GLN A 3 23.94 3.58 23.62
CA GLN A 3 22.77 4.21 23.04
C GLN A 3 22.15 3.13 22.16
N THR A 4 21.03 2.56 22.60
CA THR A 4 20.15 1.79 21.73
C THR A 4 19.68 2.74 20.64
N GLN A 5 20.37 2.71 19.51
CA GLN A 5 19.98 3.44 18.30
C GLN A 5 18.59 2.89 17.94
N ALA A 6 17.58 3.75 17.95
CA ALA A 6 16.28 3.38 17.41
C ALA A 6 16.50 2.82 15.99
N PRO A 7 15.83 1.73 15.60
CA PRO A 7 15.97 1.22 14.24
C PRO A 7 15.67 2.36 13.27
N SER A 8 16.60 2.61 12.33
CA SER A 8 16.39 3.59 11.27
C SER A 8 15.16 3.17 10.47
N LEU A 9 14.24 4.11 10.24
CA LEU A 9 13.14 3.86 9.32
C LEU A 9 13.73 3.59 7.94
N ASP A 10 13.41 2.46 7.35
CA ASP A 10 13.79 2.07 6.00
C ASP A 10 12.55 1.70 5.17
N HIS A 11 12.75 1.48 3.87
CA HIS A 11 11.66 1.14 2.95
C HIS A 11 10.92 -0.13 3.39
N ALA A 12 11.65 -1.18 3.80
CA ALA A 12 11.07 -2.45 4.23
C ALA A 12 10.19 -2.30 5.49
N THR A 13 10.61 -1.46 6.43
CA THR A 13 9.82 -1.14 7.63
C THR A 13 8.53 -0.42 7.26
N ILE A 14 8.58 0.59 6.36
CA ILE A 14 7.39 1.31 5.91
C ILE A 14 6.43 0.36 5.19
N LEU A 15 6.95 -0.54 4.34
CA LEU A 15 6.17 -1.54 3.64
C LEU A 15 5.44 -2.48 4.63
N ASN A 16 6.16 -2.98 5.65
CA ASN A 16 5.56 -3.82 6.70
C ASN A 16 4.44 -3.08 7.46
N ASP A 17 4.64 -1.81 7.78
CA ASP A 17 3.66 -0.98 8.48
C ASP A 17 2.39 -0.76 7.66
N ALA A 18 2.53 -0.67 6.35
CA ALA A 18 1.46 -0.37 5.41
C ALA A 18 0.65 -1.59 4.96
N LEU A 19 1.26 -2.79 5.03
CA LEU A 19 0.82 -3.96 4.26
C LEU A 19 -0.64 -4.33 4.53
N LEU A 20 -1.04 -4.41 5.81
CA LEU A 20 -2.38 -4.85 6.19
C LEU A 20 -3.45 -3.85 5.73
N TRP A 21 -3.23 -2.55 6.00
CA TRP A 21 -4.19 -1.54 5.61
C TRP A 21 -4.29 -1.40 4.09
N SER A 22 -3.16 -1.44 3.40
CA SER A 22 -3.14 -1.38 1.94
C SER A 22 -3.86 -2.56 1.30
N ARG A 23 -3.74 -3.78 1.85
CA ARG A 23 -4.50 -4.94 1.34
C ARG A 23 -6.01 -4.76 1.50
N ILE A 24 -6.46 -4.14 2.59
CA ILE A 24 -7.88 -3.83 2.81
C ILE A 24 -8.37 -2.82 1.77
N THR A 25 -7.64 -1.71 1.59
CA THR A 25 -8.02 -0.66 0.64
C THR A 25 -8.00 -1.13 -0.81
N GLN A 26 -7.03 -1.97 -1.19
CA GLN A 26 -7.03 -2.59 -2.53
C GLN A 26 -8.26 -3.49 -2.73
N ARG A 27 -8.65 -4.32 -1.75
CA ARG A 27 -9.87 -5.15 -1.86
C ARG A 27 -11.14 -4.32 -1.99
N GLN A 28 -11.25 -3.23 -1.24
CA GLN A 28 -12.38 -2.30 -1.34
C GLN A 28 -12.43 -1.62 -2.71
N PHE A 29 -11.26 -1.29 -3.26
CA PHE A 29 -11.16 -0.70 -4.58
C PHE A 29 -11.54 -1.69 -5.68
N ASP A 30 -11.03 -2.92 -5.63
CA ASP A 30 -11.40 -3.99 -6.55
C ASP A 30 -12.90 -4.27 -6.51
N GLN A 31 -13.48 -4.34 -5.30
CA GLN A 31 -14.92 -4.50 -5.10
C GLN A 31 -15.72 -3.35 -5.71
N LEU A 32 -15.28 -2.10 -5.50
CA LEU A 32 -15.93 -0.93 -6.09
C LEU A 32 -15.93 -1.01 -7.62
N LEU A 33 -14.77 -1.29 -8.23
CA LEU A 33 -14.66 -1.36 -9.68
C LEU A 33 -15.52 -2.49 -10.24
N GLU A 34 -15.49 -3.68 -9.62
CA GLU A 34 -16.31 -4.81 -10.04
C GLU A 34 -17.81 -4.51 -9.98
N GLN A 35 -18.26 -3.82 -8.92
CA GLN A 35 -19.67 -3.50 -8.72
C GLN A 35 -20.19 -2.41 -9.66
N GLU A 36 -19.40 -1.35 -9.87
CA GLU A 36 -19.88 -0.15 -10.57
C GLU A 36 -19.61 -0.20 -12.06
N VAL A 37 -18.43 -0.66 -12.49
CA VAL A 37 -18.01 -0.63 -13.90
C VAL A 37 -17.78 -2.02 -14.48
N GLY A 38 -17.63 -3.05 -13.64
CA GLY A 38 -17.46 -4.43 -14.05
C GLY A 38 -16.04 -4.79 -14.50
N PRO A 39 -15.78 -6.08 -14.77
CA PRO A 39 -14.43 -6.61 -15.03
C PRO A 39 -13.83 -6.17 -16.37
N ASP A 40 -14.67 -5.75 -17.32
CA ASP A 40 -14.24 -5.32 -18.66
C ASP A 40 -14.08 -3.79 -18.78
N ALA A 41 -14.05 -3.08 -17.64
CA ALA A 41 -13.90 -1.63 -17.62
C ALA A 41 -12.59 -1.20 -18.29
N GLN A 42 -12.69 -0.20 -19.16
CA GLN A 42 -11.54 0.46 -19.77
C GLN A 42 -11.00 1.52 -18.85
N VAL A 43 -9.67 1.64 -18.81
CA VAL A 43 -8.97 2.64 -18.03
C VAL A 43 -8.52 3.78 -18.94
N GLY A 44 -9.00 4.99 -18.68
CA GLY A 44 -8.56 6.23 -19.29
C GLY A 44 -7.70 7.03 -18.31
N VAL A 45 -6.57 7.56 -18.78
CA VAL A 45 -5.67 8.40 -17.96
C VAL A 45 -5.41 9.71 -18.69
N ASP A 46 -5.63 10.82 -17.99
CA ASP A 46 -5.24 12.16 -18.41
C ASP A 46 -4.23 12.71 -17.39
N LEU A 47 -2.94 12.64 -17.72
CA LEU A 47 -1.86 13.11 -16.86
C LEU A 47 -1.80 14.63 -16.75
N GLU A 48 -2.30 15.35 -17.76
CA GLU A 48 -2.31 16.82 -17.74
C GLU A 48 -3.41 17.34 -16.82
N ALA A 49 -4.60 16.72 -16.88
CA ALA A 49 -5.69 16.98 -15.96
C ALA A 49 -5.50 16.34 -14.58
N GLY A 50 -4.59 15.36 -14.44
CA GLY A 50 -4.40 14.60 -13.22
C GLY A 50 -5.61 13.74 -12.89
N GLN A 51 -6.19 13.08 -13.91
CA GLN A 51 -7.42 12.29 -13.77
C GLN A 51 -7.25 10.86 -14.27
N ILE A 52 -7.95 9.95 -13.60
CA ILE A 52 -8.13 8.58 -14.03
C ILE A 52 -9.62 8.27 -14.12
N GLN A 53 -9.98 7.51 -15.14
CA GLN A 53 -11.34 7.11 -15.44
C GLN A 53 -11.40 5.59 -15.61
N PHE A 54 -12.36 4.97 -14.96
CA PHE A 54 -12.74 3.58 -15.20
C PHE A 54 -14.13 3.60 -15.83
N ALA A 55 -14.27 3.06 -17.03
CA ALA A 55 -15.52 3.18 -17.78
C ALA A 55 -15.92 1.88 -18.47
N SER A 56 -17.21 1.57 -18.44
CA SER A 56 -17.85 0.55 -19.25
C SER A 56 -18.89 1.18 -20.17
N ASP A 57 -19.63 0.36 -20.93
CA ASP A 57 -20.68 0.86 -21.82
C ASP A 57 -21.82 1.56 -21.08
N SER A 58 -21.98 1.33 -19.77
CA SER A 58 -23.12 1.80 -18.98
C SER A 58 -22.78 2.61 -17.72
N ALA A 59 -21.51 2.65 -17.32
CA ALA A 59 -21.10 3.28 -16.07
C ALA A 59 -19.67 3.85 -16.15
N GLU A 60 -19.39 4.81 -15.28
CA GLU A 60 -18.10 5.48 -15.19
C GLU A 60 -17.79 5.85 -13.73
N ILE A 61 -16.54 5.64 -13.34
CA ILE A 61 -15.94 6.19 -12.12
C ILE A 61 -14.76 7.07 -12.52
N THR A 62 -14.70 8.29 -11.98
CA THR A 62 -13.57 9.21 -12.16
C THR A 62 -12.92 9.52 -10.82
N GLY A 63 -11.59 9.54 -10.79
CA GLY A 63 -10.79 9.96 -9.63
C GLY A 63 -9.66 10.89 -10.03
N ASP A 64 -9.04 11.51 -9.04
CA ASP A 64 -7.80 12.25 -9.23
C ASP A 64 -6.63 11.25 -9.23
N LEU A 65 -5.73 11.41 -10.19
CA LEU A 65 -4.54 10.60 -10.36
C LEU A 65 -3.32 11.35 -9.84
N HIS A 66 -2.56 10.67 -8.98
CA HIS A 66 -1.25 11.12 -8.51
C HIS A 66 -0.19 10.15 -9.00
N LEU A 67 0.68 10.61 -9.89
CA LEU A 67 1.77 9.82 -10.45
C LEU A 67 2.89 9.68 -9.40
N ILE A 68 3.23 8.43 -9.06
CA ILE A 68 4.24 8.11 -8.06
C ILE A 68 5.57 7.76 -8.69
N GLY A 69 5.54 6.92 -9.73
CA GLY A 69 6.74 6.46 -10.43
C GLY A 69 6.45 5.40 -11.48
N SER A 70 7.51 4.81 -12.02
CA SER A 70 7.43 3.72 -12.98
C SER A 70 8.52 2.70 -12.73
N VAL A 71 8.21 1.42 -12.90
CA VAL A 71 9.14 0.31 -12.78
C VAL A 71 9.31 -0.35 -14.14
N ALA A 72 10.54 -0.53 -14.60
CA ALA A 72 10.79 -1.04 -15.95
C ALA A 72 11.84 -2.17 -15.99
N PRO A 73 11.65 -3.20 -16.84
CA PRO A 73 12.55 -4.35 -16.94
C PRO A 73 13.87 -4.01 -17.64
N GLY A 74 13.89 -2.93 -18.44
CA GLY A 74 15.10 -2.45 -19.13
C GLY A 74 16.17 -1.95 -18.15
N PRO A 75 15.89 -0.90 -17.36
CA PRO A 75 16.81 -0.42 -16.33
C PRO A 75 16.83 -1.30 -15.07
N GLN A 76 15.81 -2.15 -14.87
CA GLN A 76 15.62 -2.94 -13.64
C GLN A 76 15.63 -2.06 -12.39
N SER A 77 14.90 -0.95 -12.47
CA SER A 77 14.74 0.00 -11.38
C SER A 77 13.33 0.56 -11.35
N LEU A 78 12.94 1.03 -10.16
CA LEU A 78 11.88 2.00 -9.96
C LEU A 78 12.47 3.40 -10.19
N LEU A 79 11.85 4.20 -11.06
CA LEU A 79 12.10 5.63 -11.22
C LEU A 79 10.94 6.40 -10.59
N TRP A 80 11.23 7.25 -9.59
CA TRP A 80 10.21 8.10 -8.99
C TRP A 80 9.78 9.23 -9.93
N ALA A 81 8.50 9.62 -9.89
CA ALA A 81 7.97 10.68 -10.73
C ALA A 81 8.61 12.05 -10.44
N TRP A 82 8.98 12.34 -9.18
CA TRP A 82 9.71 13.57 -8.84
C TRP A 82 11.10 13.66 -9.51
N ALA A 83 11.66 12.53 -9.92
CA ALA A 83 12.96 12.44 -10.60
C ALA A 83 12.82 12.33 -12.13
N ASN A 84 11.62 12.11 -12.64
CA ASN A 84 11.39 11.96 -14.07
C ASN A 84 11.24 13.35 -14.73
N GLU A 85 12.22 13.77 -15.54
CA GLU A 85 12.25 15.09 -16.19
C GLU A 85 10.97 15.43 -16.98
N MET A 86 10.26 14.42 -17.49
CA MET A 86 9.01 14.64 -18.24
C MET A 86 7.83 14.97 -17.32
N PHE A 87 7.82 14.45 -16.10
CA PHE A 87 6.65 14.51 -15.21
C PHE A 87 6.89 15.21 -13.88
N ALA A 88 8.14 15.49 -13.51
CA ALA A 88 8.49 16.03 -12.20
C ALA A 88 7.79 17.36 -11.88
N ASP A 89 7.54 18.19 -12.89
CA ASP A 89 6.84 19.47 -12.76
C ASP A 89 5.33 19.37 -12.99
N ALA A 90 4.81 18.17 -13.33
CA ALA A 90 3.39 17.96 -13.53
C ALA A 90 2.63 17.99 -12.17
N PRO A 91 1.43 18.56 -12.10
CA PRO A 91 0.62 18.53 -10.88
C PRO A 91 0.40 17.12 -10.30
N ALA A 92 0.27 16.13 -11.18
CA ALA A 92 0.12 14.72 -10.81
C ALA A 92 1.33 14.18 -10.01
N ALA A 93 2.53 14.73 -10.17
CA ALA A 93 3.74 14.27 -9.48
C ALA A 93 3.90 14.86 -8.06
N ARG A 94 2.98 15.72 -7.60
CA ARG A 94 3.08 16.38 -6.28
C ARG A 94 3.29 15.39 -5.14
N LEU A 95 2.51 14.31 -5.07
CA LEU A 95 2.67 13.31 -4.02
C LEU A 95 4.00 12.57 -4.09
N SER A 96 4.60 12.43 -5.29
CA SER A 96 5.95 11.88 -5.43
C SER A 96 6.99 12.79 -4.77
N HIS A 97 6.86 14.12 -4.86
CA HIS A 97 7.75 15.03 -4.13
C HIS A 97 7.58 14.92 -2.61
N GLU A 98 6.36 14.72 -2.11
CA GLU A 98 6.12 14.48 -0.68
C GLU A 98 6.82 13.21 -0.19
N LEU A 99 6.93 12.17 -1.02
CA LEU A 99 7.74 10.97 -0.69
C LEU A 99 9.21 11.32 -0.51
N ARG A 100 9.78 12.14 -1.40
CA ARG A 100 11.17 12.59 -1.27
C ARG A 100 11.36 13.41 0.00
N GLU A 101 10.48 14.37 0.27
CA GLU A 101 10.54 15.20 1.48
C GLU A 101 10.44 14.36 2.75
N PHE A 102 9.55 13.36 2.77
CA PHE A 102 9.47 12.39 3.86
C PHE A 102 10.77 11.60 4.02
N GLY A 103 11.36 11.13 2.91
CA GLY A 103 12.64 10.43 2.90
C GLY A 103 13.78 11.28 3.45
N GLU A 104 13.87 12.55 3.06
CA GLU A 104 14.85 13.51 3.56
C GLU A 104 14.68 13.75 5.07
N ALA A 105 13.43 13.90 5.53
CA ALA A 105 13.12 14.15 6.94
C ALA A 105 13.42 12.95 7.85
N HIS A 106 13.28 11.72 7.35
CA HIS A 106 13.43 10.49 8.13
C HIS A 106 14.69 9.67 7.81
N GLY A 107 15.50 10.11 6.84
CA GLY A 107 16.73 9.43 6.44
C GLY A 107 16.49 8.15 5.61
N VAL A 108 15.36 8.05 4.91
CA VAL A 108 15.00 6.87 4.09
C VAL A 108 15.60 7.04 2.70
N THR A 109 16.73 6.37 2.45
CA THR A 109 17.56 6.61 1.25
C THR A 109 16.82 6.25 -0.05
N GLU A 110 16.03 5.20 -0.03
CA GLU A 110 15.26 4.68 -1.16
C GLU A 110 14.22 5.70 -1.67
N LEU A 111 13.69 6.56 -0.81
CA LEU A 111 12.73 7.60 -1.19
C LEU A 111 13.42 8.87 -1.73
N THR A 112 14.72 9.02 -1.47
CA THR A 112 15.54 10.18 -1.90
C THR A 112 16.43 9.86 -3.11
N SER A 113 16.61 8.58 -3.42
CA SER A 113 17.34 8.13 -4.60
C SER A 113 16.44 8.23 -5.82
N GLN A 114 16.91 8.86 -6.89
CA GLN A 114 16.10 9.04 -8.12
C GLN A 114 15.60 7.71 -8.67
N GLU A 115 16.49 6.72 -8.69
CA GLU A 115 16.18 5.34 -9.05
C GLU A 115 16.50 4.40 -7.90
N VAL A 116 15.63 3.40 -7.71
CA VAL A 116 15.82 2.31 -6.76
C VAL A 116 15.98 1.01 -7.55
N PRO A 117 17.17 0.36 -7.50
CA PRO A 117 17.38 -0.91 -8.17
C PRO A 117 16.41 -1.99 -7.67
N LEU A 118 15.94 -2.83 -8.58
CA LEU A 118 15.10 -3.96 -8.24
C LEU A 118 15.90 -5.05 -7.53
N SER A 119 15.32 -5.60 -6.47
CA SER A 119 15.76 -6.89 -5.94
C SER A 119 15.07 -7.99 -6.74
N LEU A 120 15.87 -8.89 -7.32
CA LEU A 120 15.30 -10.02 -8.06
C LEU A 120 14.99 -11.21 -7.15
N ASP A 121 15.77 -11.44 -6.09
CA ASP A 121 15.58 -12.52 -5.11
C ASP A 121 15.23 -13.92 -5.70
N GLY A 122 15.78 -14.23 -6.88
CA GLY A 122 15.53 -15.48 -7.59
C GLY A 122 14.23 -15.52 -8.42
N GLN A 123 13.47 -14.43 -8.45
CA GLN A 123 12.32 -14.21 -9.32
C GLN A 123 12.74 -13.87 -10.76
N GLU A 124 11.82 -14.11 -11.69
CA GLU A 124 11.95 -13.58 -13.06
C GLU A 124 11.80 -12.05 -13.03
N VAL A 125 12.48 -11.36 -13.95
CA VAL A 125 12.51 -9.88 -14.00
C VAL A 125 11.11 -9.29 -14.09
N GLU A 126 10.21 -9.91 -14.87
CA GLU A 126 8.82 -9.46 -15.00
C GLU A 126 8.07 -9.50 -13.66
N ALA A 127 8.22 -10.59 -12.90
CA ALA A 127 7.62 -10.72 -11.58
C ALA A 127 8.21 -9.71 -10.58
N ALA A 128 9.52 -9.47 -10.63
CA ALA A 128 10.18 -8.48 -9.77
C ALA A 128 9.72 -7.04 -10.08
N VAL A 129 9.50 -6.71 -11.36
CA VAL A 129 8.95 -5.41 -11.78
C VAL A 129 7.56 -5.19 -11.22
N ILE A 130 6.67 -6.19 -11.34
CA ILE A 130 5.30 -6.11 -10.82
C ILE A 130 5.32 -5.98 -9.29
N SER A 131 6.09 -6.83 -8.60
CA SER A 131 6.21 -6.78 -7.13
C SER A 131 6.68 -5.40 -6.66
N ALA A 132 7.73 -4.85 -7.27
CA ALA A 132 8.24 -3.54 -6.89
C ALA A 132 7.27 -2.40 -7.19
N ALA A 133 6.43 -2.51 -8.23
CA ALA A 133 5.37 -1.53 -8.49
C ALA A 133 4.32 -1.53 -7.37
N HIS A 134 3.90 -2.71 -6.90
CA HIS A 134 2.98 -2.85 -5.77
C HIS A 134 3.60 -2.38 -4.45
N ASP A 135 4.87 -2.69 -4.19
CA ASP A 135 5.58 -2.24 -3.00
C ASP A 135 5.71 -0.71 -2.99
N ALA A 136 6.07 -0.10 -4.12
CA ALA A 136 6.14 1.35 -4.27
C ALA A 136 4.76 2.01 -4.04
N GLY A 137 3.68 1.43 -4.59
CA GLY A 137 2.31 1.91 -4.35
C GLY A 137 1.91 1.83 -2.88
N THR A 138 2.25 0.73 -2.22
CA THR A 138 1.97 0.48 -0.80
C THR A 138 2.69 1.49 0.11
N VAL A 139 4.00 1.69 -0.13
CA VAL A 139 4.81 2.67 0.59
C VAL A 139 4.30 4.09 0.34
N ALA A 140 3.98 4.43 -0.92
CA ALA A 140 3.49 5.75 -1.26
C ALA A 140 2.16 6.06 -0.56
N ALA A 141 1.25 5.09 -0.54
CA ALA A 141 -0.03 5.24 0.12
C ALA A 141 0.10 5.45 1.64
N LYS A 142 1.05 4.76 2.27
CA LYS A 142 1.36 4.91 3.70
C LYS A 142 1.92 6.29 4.05
N VAL A 143 2.88 6.77 3.25
CA VAL A 143 3.56 8.05 3.54
C VAL A 143 2.62 9.24 3.30
N THR A 144 1.84 9.20 2.23
CA THR A 144 0.97 10.32 1.82
C THR A 144 -0.42 10.27 2.47
N GLY A 145 -0.80 9.12 3.03
CA GLY A 145 -2.16 8.86 3.49
C GLY A 145 -3.21 8.78 2.38
N THR A 146 -2.79 8.76 1.10
CA THR A 146 -3.70 8.65 -0.05
C THR A 146 -3.84 7.19 -0.45
N GLN A 147 -5.07 6.72 -0.53
CA GLN A 147 -5.44 5.35 -0.88
C GLN A 147 -6.65 5.41 -1.83
N PRO A 148 -6.81 4.43 -2.74
CA PRO A 148 -5.94 3.28 -2.98
C PRO A 148 -4.77 3.63 -3.91
N TYR A 149 -3.87 2.67 -4.15
CA TYR A 149 -2.95 2.74 -5.29
C TYR A 149 -3.49 1.96 -6.48
N PHE A 150 -3.05 2.33 -7.68
CA PHE A 150 -3.33 1.59 -8.90
C PHE A 150 -2.04 1.45 -9.71
N VAL A 151 -1.77 0.22 -10.14
CA VAL A 151 -0.62 -0.11 -10.99
C VAL A 151 -1.11 -0.64 -12.32
N SER A 152 -0.50 -0.19 -13.41
CA SER A 152 -0.91 -0.57 -14.76
C SER A 152 0.29 -0.72 -15.69
N ASP A 153 0.18 -1.68 -16.61
CA ASP A 153 1.13 -1.84 -17.71
C ASP A 153 1.03 -0.64 -18.68
N ALA A 154 2.12 0.10 -18.82
CA ALA A 154 2.28 1.20 -19.77
C ALA A 154 2.90 0.74 -21.11
N GLY A 155 3.08 -0.58 -21.27
CA GLY A 155 3.68 -1.22 -22.42
C GLY A 155 5.16 -1.53 -22.24
N ASN A 156 5.66 -2.46 -23.04
CA ASN A 156 7.05 -2.95 -23.00
C ASN A 156 7.48 -3.48 -21.62
N GLY A 157 6.52 -3.95 -20.82
CA GLY A 157 6.75 -4.44 -19.45
C GLY A 157 6.98 -3.33 -18.42
N THR A 158 6.79 -2.05 -18.77
CA THR A 158 6.90 -0.95 -17.81
C THR A 158 5.59 -0.82 -17.04
N TRP A 159 5.67 -0.84 -15.71
CA TRP A 159 4.52 -0.65 -14.83
C TRP A 159 4.54 0.75 -14.24
N VAL A 160 3.44 1.47 -14.37
CA VAL A 160 3.25 2.81 -13.78
C VAL A 160 2.55 2.66 -12.44
N VAL A 161 3.01 3.42 -11.45
CA VAL A 161 2.48 3.43 -10.08
C VAL A 161 1.75 4.76 -9.85
N THR A 162 0.50 4.68 -9.41
CA THR A 162 -0.33 5.84 -9.12
C THR A 162 -1.05 5.69 -7.78
N LEU A 163 -1.34 6.81 -7.12
CA LEU A 163 -2.34 6.89 -6.06
C LEU A 163 -3.60 7.54 -6.64
N ILE A 164 -4.76 7.11 -6.14
CA ILE A 164 -6.05 7.62 -6.58
C ILE A 164 -6.76 8.31 -5.41
N SER A 165 -7.29 9.51 -5.65
CA SER A 165 -8.18 10.19 -4.71
C SER A 165 -9.49 10.61 -5.38
N GLY A 166 -10.39 11.24 -4.62
CA GLY A 166 -11.67 11.71 -5.16
C GLY A 166 -12.73 10.60 -5.37
N ILE A 167 -12.37 9.34 -5.08
CA ILE A 167 -13.28 8.19 -5.09
C ILE A 167 -13.62 7.80 -3.65
N THR A 168 -14.88 7.43 -3.41
CA THR A 168 -15.33 6.89 -2.12
C THR A 168 -15.29 5.38 -2.15
N LEU A 169 -14.40 4.77 -1.35
CA LEU A 169 -14.34 3.32 -1.21
C LEU A 169 -15.48 2.80 -0.31
N PRO A 170 -16.03 1.60 -0.58
CA PRO A 170 -16.98 0.95 0.32
C PRO A 170 -16.31 0.74 1.69
N ALA A 171 -17.02 0.90 2.80
CA ALA A 171 -16.46 0.66 4.14
C ALA A 171 -16.04 -0.81 4.30
N PRO A 172 -14.90 -1.13 4.94
CA PRO A 172 -14.47 -2.50 5.07
C PRO A 172 -15.21 -3.16 6.23
N GLU A 173 -15.58 -4.42 6.07
CA GLU A 173 -16.25 -5.19 7.11
C GLU A 173 -15.22 -5.84 8.04
N LEU A 174 -15.40 -5.68 9.36
CA LEU A 174 -14.52 -6.32 10.36
C LEU A 174 -14.53 -7.85 10.22
N SER A 175 -15.62 -8.41 9.70
CA SER A 175 -15.79 -9.84 9.39
C SER A 175 -14.74 -10.39 8.41
N SER A 176 -14.15 -9.53 7.55
CA SER A 176 -13.12 -9.91 6.58
C SER A 176 -11.70 -9.99 7.18
N LEU A 177 -11.50 -9.38 8.35
CA LEU A 177 -10.18 -9.23 8.95
C LEU A 177 -9.52 -10.58 9.31
N PRO A 178 -10.21 -11.57 9.89
CA PRO A 178 -9.57 -12.84 10.24
C PRO A 178 -8.91 -13.54 9.04
N ALA A 179 -9.63 -13.66 7.93
CA ALA A 179 -9.10 -14.29 6.72
C ALA A 179 -7.92 -13.50 6.12
N LEU A 180 -7.97 -12.17 6.16
CA LEU A 180 -6.85 -11.33 5.73
C LEU A 180 -5.60 -11.54 6.60
N LEU A 181 -5.76 -11.64 7.92
CA LEU A 181 -4.67 -11.84 8.85
C LEU A 181 -4.04 -13.24 8.73
N GLU A 182 -4.86 -14.28 8.53
CA GLU A 182 -4.38 -15.63 8.24
C GLU A 182 -3.54 -15.65 6.95
N GLU A 183 -4.06 -15.07 5.86
CA GLU A 183 -3.33 -14.98 4.60
C GLU A 183 -2.02 -14.20 4.73
N ALA A 184 -2.04 -13.06 5.45
CA ALA A 184 -0.84 -12.25 5.64
C ALA A 184 0.21 -12.94 6.54
N ALA A 185 -0.22 -13.74 7.52
CA ALA A 185 0.68 -14.52 8.35
C ALA A 185 1.33 -15.67 7.56
N ASP A 186 0.57 -16.32 6.68
CA ASP A 186 1.06 -17.43 5.84
C ASP A 186 1.91 -16.97 4.65
N SER A 187 1.73 -15.73 4.17
CA SER A 187 2.44 -15.24 2.99
C SER A 187 3.93 -14.95 3.22
N GLY A 188 4.37 -14.86 4.48
CA GLY A 188 5.75 -14.49 4.84
C GLY A 188 6.14 -13.05 4.49
N LEU A 189 5.18 -12.19 4.15
CA LEU A 189 5.43 -10.79 3.79
C LEU A 189 5.52 -9.87 5.02
N LEU A 190 4.91 -10.27 6.13
CA LEU A 190 5.04 -9.58 7.41
C LEU A 190 6.39 -9.91 8.04
N THR A 191 7.28 -8.93 8.09
CA THR A 191 8.58 -9.05 8.77
C THR A 191 8.47 -8.75 10.26
N ASP A 192 7.50 -7.91 10.66
CA ASP A 192 7.13 -7.61 12.04
C ASP A 192 5.60 -7.54 12.17
N HIS A 193 5.00 -8.66 12.59
CA HIS A 193 3.54 -8.79 12.71
C HIS A 193 2.96 -7.85 13.77
N ARG A 194 3.66 -7.69 14.91
CA ARG A 194 3.21 -6.81 15.99
C ARG A 194 3.13 -5.38 15.51
N ARG A 195 4.16 -4.92 14.81
CA ARG A 195 4.23 -3.57 14.26
C ARG A 195 3.19 -3.35 13.15
N ALA A 196 2.98 -4.33 12.28
CA ALA A 196 1.94 -4.26 11.26
C ALA A 196 0.52 -4.16 11.86
N LEU A 197 0.22 -4.94 12.90
CA LEU A 197 -1.06 -4.86 13.62
C LEU A 197 -1.24 -3.52 14.34
N TYR A 198 -0.16 -2.97 14.89
CA TYR A 198 -0.18 -1.65 15.51
C TYR A 198 -0.57 -0.59 14.47
N HIS A 199 0.07 -0.63 13.29
CA HIS A 199 -0.23 0.31 12.21
C HIS A 199 -1.61 0.11 11.60
N LEU A 200 -2.10 -1.12 11.46
CA LEU A 200 -3.49 -1.38 11.09
C LEU A 200 -4.48 -0.67 12.04
N GLY A 201 -4.20 -0.65 13.35
CA GLY A 201 -5.03 0.05 14.32
C GLY A 201 -4.91 1.58 14.32
N VAL A 202 -3.84 2.12 13.74
CA VAL A 202 -3.59 3.57 13.62
C VAL A 202 -4.15 4.11 12.31
N ASP A 203 -3.95 3.38 11.21
CA ASP A 203 -4.28 3.83 9.86
C ASP A 203 -5.65 3.32 9.39
N GLY A 204 -6.09 2.19 9.92
CA GLY A 204 -7.36 1.54 9.57
C GLY A 204 -8.56 2.11 10.33
N PRO A 205 -9.78 1.67 9.96
CA PRO A 205 -11.02 2.24 10.48
C PRO A 205 -11.45 1.64 11.83
N TRP A 206 -10.87 0.51 12.24
CA TRP A 206 -11.24 -0.19 13.47
C TRP A 206 -10.30 0.19 14.62
N PRO A 207 -10.80 0.83 15.69
CA PRO A 207 -10.00 1.11 16.87
C PRO A 207 -9.33 -0.16 17.41
N ALA A 208 -8.01 -0.09 17.62
CA ALA A 208 -7.24 -1.17 18.20
C ALA A 208 -6.95 -0.92 19.68
N THR A 209 -7.22 -1.91 20.53
CA THR A 209 -6.84 -1.90 21.95
C THR A 209 -5.84 -3.01 22.25
N TRP A 210 -4.65 -2.64 22.70
CA TRP A 210 -3.61 -3.57 23.10
C TRP A 210 -3.74 -3.97 24.57
N SER A 211 -3.45 -5.23 24.88
CA SER A 211 -3.24 -5.69 26.25
C SER A 211 -2.00 -5.04 26.86
N ALA A 212 -1.94 -4.97 28.19
CA ALA A 212 -0.83 -4.32 28.89
C ALA A 212 0.53 -4.99 28.67
N ASP A 213 0.54 -6.29 28.38
CA ASP A 213 1.73 -7.08 28.02
C ASP A 213 2.11 -6.95 26.52
N GLY A 214 1.25 -6.34 25.69
CA GLY A 214 1.46 -6.20 24.25
C GLY A 214 1.39 -7.51 23.47
N GLU A 215 0.84 -8.57 24.06
CA GLU A 215 0.71 -9.89 23.42
C GLU A 215 -0.65 -10.10 22.76
N ARG A 216 -1.63 -9.23 23.02
CA ARG A 216 -2.94 -9.25 22.38
C ARG A 216 -3.34 -7.88 21.86
N VAL A 217 -4.02 -7.87 20.73
CA VAL A 217 -4.69 -6.69 20.19
C VAL A 217 -6.13 -7.05 19.83
N ARG A 218 -7.06 -6.16 20.15
CA ARG A 218 -8.47 -6.28 19.78
C ARG A 218 -8.87 -5.15 18.84
N PHE A 219 -9.47 -5.49 17.71
CA PHE A 219 -10.15 -4.59 16.78
C PHE A 219 -11.67 -4.68 17.00
N ASP A 220 -12.36 -3.56 16.88
CA ASP A 220 -13.78 -3.40 17.22
C ASP A 220 -14.44 -2.45 16.22
N ASP A 221 -15.67 -2.75 15.79
CA ASP A 221 -16.48 -1.88 14.91
C ASP A 221 -17.76 -1.37 15.59
N GLY A 222 -17.92 -1.63 16.89
CA GLY A 222 -19.10 -1.32 17.71
C GLY A 222 -20.14 -2.44 17.75
N GLU A 223 -20.11 -3.40 16.84
CA GLU A 223 -21.06 -4.52 16.74
C GLU A 223 -20.39 -5.88 16.98
N GLY A 224 -19.13 -6.02 16.58
CA GLY A 224 -18.31 -7.21 16.78
C GLY A 224 -16.87 -6.86 17.13
N GLN A 225 -16.10 -7.91 17.45
CA GLN A 225 -14.69 -7.80 17.82
C GLN A 225 -13.86 -8.93 17.21
N VAL A 226 -12.63 -8.60 16.83
CA VAL A 226 -11.58 -9.55 16.44
C VAL A 226 -10.40 -9.39 17.39
N GLU A 227 -10.06 -10.43 18.14
CA GLU A 227 -8.90 -10.50 19.01
C GLU A 227 -7.79 -11.32 18.34
N VAL A 228 -6.58 -10.76 18.32
CA VAL A 228 -5.38 -11.40 17.79
C VAL A 228 -4.39 -11.58 18.94
N GLN A 229 -3.94 -12.81 19.15
CA GLN A 229 -2.91 -13.19 20.10
C GLN A 229 -1.59 -13.42 19.35
N LEU A 230 -0.51 -12.89 19.91
CA LEU A 230 0.84 -13.08 19.43
C LEU A 230 1.57 -14.17 20.22
N ASP A 231 2.46 -14.90 19.55
CA ASP A 231 3.43 -15.79 20.19
C ASP A 231 4.56 -15.00 20.90
N ALA A 232 5.45 -15.73 21.57
CA ALA A 232 6.61 -15.14 22.25
C ALA A 232 7.63 -14.49 21.29
N GLN A 233 7.52 -14.70 19.97
CA GLN A 233 8.32 -14.03 18.94
C GLN A 233 7.59 -12.81 18.35
N GLY A 234 6.38 -12.50 18.81
CA GLY A 234 5.58 -11.39 18.32
C GLY A 234 4.86 -11.67 17.00
N ARG A 235 4.74 -12.93 16.59
CA ARG A 235 4.01 -13.35 15.38
C ARG A 235 2.57 -13.71 15.71
N ILE A 236 1.68 -13.58 14.75
CA ILE A 236 0.27 -13.99 14.89
C ILE A 236 0.22 -15.49 15.19
N ASP A 237 -0.39 -15.87 16.31
CA ASP A 237 -0.52 -17.26 16.77
C ASP A 237 -1.99 -17.71 16.77
N GLN A 238 -2.88 -16.85 17.24
CA GLN A 238 -4.31 -17.15 17.30
C GLN A 238 -5.15 -15.93 16.94
N ILE A 239 -6.18 -16.16 16.14
CA ILE A 239 -7.21 -15.17 15.81
C ILE A 239 -8.54 -15.70 16.36
N ARG A 240 -9.27 -14.84 17.07
CA ARG A 240 -10.63 -15.12 17.58
C ARG A 240 -11.55 -14.00 17.16
N SER A 241 -12.75 -14.36 16.75
CA SER A 241 -13.76 -13.39 16.35
C SER A 241 -15.06 -13.66 17.10
N ASP A 242 -15.71 -12.58 17.49
CA ASP A 242 -17.06 -12.54 18.04
C ASP A 242 -17.79 -11.49 17.22
N LEU A 243 -18.35 -11.96 16.11
CA LEU A 243 -18.98 -11.16 15.06
C LEU A 243 -20.49 -11.42 15.10
N ALA A 244 -21.30 -10.39 14.83
CA ALA A 244 -22.76 -10.47 14.81
C ALA A 244 -23.30 -11.27 13.62
#